data_AF-A0A7U6QID4-F1
#
_entry.id   AF-A0A7U6QID4-F1
#
_cell.length_a   1.000
_cell.length_b   1.000
_cell.length_c   1.000
_cell.angle_alpha   90.00
_cell.angle_beta   90.00
_cell.angle_gamma   90.00
#
_symmetry.space_group_name_H-M   'P 1'
#
loop_
_entity.id
_entity.type
_entity.pdbx_description
1 polymer ?
#
loop_
_entity_poly.entity_id
_entity_poly.type
_entity_poly.pdbx_seq_one_letter_code
_entity_poly.pdbx_strand_id
1 'polypeptide(L)'
;MSNLDREKIAEETLQIIKNGFYVKNDVKIQLPHADYKKVQLFNPQTVDAIVNDEDEMLERCLNASKECAIHVENMDSYEAVHRFDMDHALVMNFANAVTPGGGFLHGANAQEESLCRNSTLYKSIGSVQAKEMYDYNREIQSPIDSDYMILSPEVCVFRDSRAQLLDHPYMTAVLTIPAPNLNGRAKGLDRDEIRDVMLHKIKTFLYVAARYGYRKLVLGAWGCGAFGHDARTVAGYFSTLLIKEKYWQFFDEIVFAVYDHSDEQYNYQSFAEVFQDYKYLGDTREVVAKADDNFILFSDLMPCVSGGFDHVNRDYDIGYTQGIFLDGKGFIAELFNLEGMQDKQVAIVMPEKIFIGLSEKEYVADFKTGSEETWNIAICQDIKDKKEIVDPSVIEQVSNYLEENQVMDFNNGFQAFGCKGKDLNGENVIVMGYTLGEGNRVICKTNLEFWHYEDKWRRMRIKCY
;
A
#
# COMPACT_ATOMS: atom_id res chain seq x y z
N MET A 1 15.78 26.33 18.32
CA MET A 1 16.14 25.26 19.27
C MET A 1 17.63 24.99 19.18
N SER A 2 18.35 24.94 20.31
CA SER A 2 19.80 24.69 20.35
C SER A 2 20.13 23.19 20.19
N ASN A 3 21.41 22.83 20.01
CA ASN A 3 21.84 21.42 20.01
C ASN A 3 21.52 20.75 21.36
N LEU A 4 21.81 21.44 22.47
CA LEU A 4 21.55 20.95 23.82
C LEU A 4 20.07 20.66 24.08
N ASP A 5 19.17 21.50 23.53
CA ASP A 5 17.73 21.25 23.63
C ASP A 5 17.34 19.96 22.87
N ARG A 6 17.92 19.73 21.69
CA ARG A 6 17.68 18.52 20.89
C ARG A 6 18.24 17.26 21.55
N GLU A 7 19.39 17.33 22.20
CA GLU A 7 19.95 16.21 22.98
C GLU A 7 19.02 15.82 24.13
N LYS A 8 18.49 16.81 24.86
CA LYS A 8 17.50 16.55 25.92
C LYS A 8 16.23 15.91 25.39
N ILE A 9 15.74 16.35 24.22
CA ILE A 9 14.58 15.74 23.57
C ILE A 9 14.90 14.29 23.17
N ALA A 10 16.10 14.02 22.64
CA ALA A 10 16.51 12.66 22.31
C ALA A 10 16.55 11.75 23.54
N GLU A 11 17.11 12.22 24.65
CA GLU A 11 17.10 11.49 25.93
C GLU A 11 15.67 11.23 26.44
N GLU A 12 14.81 12.26 26.40
CA GLU A 12 13.41 12.14 26.81
C GLU A 12 12.66 11.11 25.94
N THR A 13 12.85 11.15 24.62
CA THR A 13 12.29 10.18 23.66
C THR A 13 12.71 8.76 24.02
N LEU A 14 13.97 8.50 24.36
CA LEU A 14 14.40 7.17 24.79
C LEU A 14 13.73 6.72 26.10
N GLN A 15 13.50 7.64 27.04
CA GLN A 15 12.77 7.33 28.27
C GLN A 15 11.30 7.02 27.99
N ILE A 16 10.65 7.78 27.11
CA ILE A 16 9.25 7.56 26.69
C ILE A 16 9.11 6.16 26.08
N ILE A 17 9.99 5.80 25.14
CA ILE A 17 10.01 4.47 24.50
C ILE A 17 10.22 3.36 25.55
N LYS A 18 11.15 3.56 26.49
CA LYS A 18 11.44 2.60 27.56
C LYS A 18 10.25 2.41 28.50
N ASN A 19 9.55 3.49 28.84
CA ASN A 19 8.43 3.49 29.77
C ASN A 19 7.13 3.00 29.11
N GLY A 20 7.01 3.16 27.79
CA GLY A 20 5.78 2.89 27.03
C GLY A 20 4.71 3.97 27.18
N PHE A 21 5.05 5.13 27.76
CA PHE A 21 4.13 6.25 27.97
C PHE A 21 4.87 7.58 28.17
N TYR A 22 4.12 8.67 28.08
CA TYR A 22 4.54 10.00 28.54
C TYR A 22 3.41 10.69 29.32
N VAL A 23 3.72 11.82 29.95
CA VAL A 23 2.74 12.64 30.66
C VAL A 23 2.65 13.99 29.97
N LYS A 24 1.44 14.41 29.61
CA LYS A 24 1.14 15.72 29.03
C LYS A 24 -0.04 16.32 29.79
N ASN A 25 0.12 17.54 30.30
CA ASN A 25 -0.93 18.23 31.08
C ASN A 25 -1.50 17.35 32.22
N ASP A 26 -0.63 16.70 33.00
CA ASP A 26 -0.97 15.75 34.07
C ASP A 26 -1.76 14.49 33.64
N VAL A 27 -1.93 14.28 32.33
CA VAL A 27 -2.55 13.08 31.75
C VAL A 27 -1.47 12.12 31.29
N LYS A 28 -1.54 10.87 31.75
CA LYS A 28 -0.69 9.78 31.28
C LYS A 28 -1.22 9.28 29.93
N ILE A 29 -0.41 9.43 28.89
CA ILE A 29 -0.72 8.96 27.54
C ILE A 29 0.14 7.73 27.25
N GLN A 30 -0.52 6.59 27.04
CA GLN A 30 0.13 5.32 26.70
C GLN A 30 0.46 5.29 25.21
N LEU A 31 1.63 4.76 24.86
CA LEU A 31 1.93 4.48 23.46
C LEU A 31 1.17 3.22 23.00
N PRO A 32 0.77 3.11 21.72
CA PRO A 32 0.15 1.92 21.16
C PRO A 32 1.03 0.68 21.34
N HIS A 33 0.46 -0.45 21.76
CA HIS A 33 1.23 -1.67 21.94
C HIS A 33 1.70 -2.23 20.59
N ALA A 34 3.02 -2.25 20.36
CA ALA A 34 3.63 -2.77 19.13
C ALA A 34 5.09 -3.19 19.40
N ASP A 35 5.70 -3.94 18.48
CA ASP A 35 7.13 -4.25 18.56
C ASP A 35 7.95 -3.18 17.85
N TYR A 36 8.30 -2.14 18.59
CA TYR A 36 9.12 -1.03 18.05
C TYR A 36 10.54 -1.43 17.64
N LYS A 37 10.99 -2.68 17.85
CA LYS A 37 12.26 -3.19 17.32
C LYS A 37 12.09 -3.91 15.99
N LYS A 38 10.85 -4.25 15.61
CA LYS A 38 10.54 -5.01 14.40
C LYS A 38 11.07 -4.26 13.19
N VAL A 39 11.83 -4.99 12.39
CA VAL A 39 12.32 -4.54 11.09
C VAL A 39 12.18 -5.67 10.10
N GLN A 40 12.03 -5.30 8.83
CA GLN A 40 12.33 -6.16 7.71
C GLN A 40 13.51 -5.57 6.95
N LEU A 41 14.53 -6.41 6.73
CA LEU A 41 15.72 -6.03 5.98
C LEU A 41 15.57 -6.46 4.52
N PHE A 42 15.97 -5.56 3.64
CA PHE A 42 16.14 -5.84 2.23
C PHE A 42 17.62 -5.70 1.91
N ASN A 43 18.32 -6.82 1.74
CA ASN A 43 19.69 -6.80 1.23
C ASN A 43 19.69 -6.58 -0.30
N PRO A 44 20.85 -6.24 -0.91
CA PRO A 44 20.92 -5.96 -2.34
C PRO A 44 20.33 -7.07 -3.23
N GLN A 45 20.56 -8.34 -2.89
CA GLN A 45 20.00 -9.47 -3.63
C GLN A 45 18.46 -9.52 -3.56
N THR A 46 17.90 -9.25 -2.39
CA THR A 46 16.43 -9.20 -2.20
C THR A 46 15.84 -8.02 -2.94
N VAL A 47 16.52 -6.86 -2.92
CA VAL A 47 16.11 -5.68 -3.67
C VAL A 47 16.12 -5.96 -5.17
N ASP A 48 17.18 -6.57 -5.69
CA ASP A 48 17.29 -6.95 -7.10
C ASP A 48 16.16 -7.91 -7.49
N ALA A 49 15.88 -8.94 -6.68
CA ALA A 49 14.79 -9.89 -6.94
C ALA A 49 13.41 -9.20 -6.95
N ILE A 50 13.18 -8.23 -6.08
CA ILE A 50 11.94 -7.43 -6.05
C ILE A 50 11.82 -6.56 -7.32
N VAL A 51 12.90 -5.89 -7.71
CA VAL A 51 12.91 -4.99 -8.88
C VAL A 51 12.74 -5.76 -10.19
N ASN A 52 13.32 -6.95 -10.28
CA ASN A 52 13.19 -7.84 -11.42
C ASN A 52 11.87 -8.65 -11.40
N ASP A 53 11.06 -8.47 -10.35
CA ASP A 53 9.82 -9.20 -10.10
C ASP A 53 9.98 -10.73 -10.31
N GLU A 54 11.07 -11.32 -9.78
CA GLU A 54 11.43 -12.72 -10.07
C GLU A 54 10.38 -13.75 -9.61
N ASP A 55 9.58 -13.37 -8.63
CA ASP A 55 8.42 -14.12 -8.16
C ASP A 55 7.11 -13.63 -8.76
N GLU A 56 7.11 -12.80 -9.81
CA GLU A 56 5.93 -12.30 -10.52
C GLU A 56 4.86 -11.72 -9.57
N MET A 57 5.25 -11.17 -8.42
CA MET A 57 4.29 -10.70 -7.42
C MET A 57 3.61 -9.44 -7.90
N LEU A 58 4.35 -8.50 -8.50
CA LEU A 58 3.76 -7.25 -8.98
C LEU A 58 2.81 -7.52 -10.13
N GLU A 59 3.11 -8.50 -10.99
CA GLU A 59 2.17 -8.94 -12.03
C GLU A 59 0.91 -9.62 -11.45
N ARG A 60 1.05 -10.47 -10.42
CA ARG A 60 -0.06 -11.29 -9.91
C ARG A 60 -0.92 -10.63 -8.83
N CYS A 61 -0.35 -9.69 -8.08
CA CYS A 61 -0.91 -9.19 -6.82
C CYS A 61 -0.98 -7.66 -6.72
N LEU A 62 -0.28 -6.90 -7.55
CA LEU A 62 -0.26 -5.43 -7.41
C LEU A 62 -1.44 -4.80 -8.14
N ASN A 63 -2.43 -4.31 -7.38
CA ASN A 63 -3.52 -3.54 -7.94
C ASN A 63 -3.09 -2.10 -8.25
N ALA A 64 -2.71 -1.75 -9.48
CA ALA A 64 -2.41 -0.39 -9.89
C ALA A 64 -3.54 0.59 -9.56
N SER A 65 -3.18 1.77 -9.05
CA SER A 65 -4.09 2.88 -8.78
C SER A 65 -4.67 3.41 -10.08
N LYS A 66 -5.98 3.66 -10.07
CA LYS A 66 -6.67 4.38 -11.15
C LYS A 66 -6.27 5.87 -11.17
N GLU A 67 -6.03 6.41 -9.99
CA GLU A 67 -5.61 7.77 -9.76
C GLU A 67 -4.58 7.82 -8.63
N CYS A 68 -3.76 8.85 -8.64
CA CYS A 68 -2.78 9.15 -7.60
C CYS A 68 -2.82 10.66 -7.32
N ALA A 69 -3.13 11.03 -6.08
CA ALA A 69 -3.01 12.41 -5.64
C ALA A 69 -1.55 12.71 -5.32
N ILE A 70 -1.01 13.83 -5.84
CA ILE A 70 0.33 14.29 -5.49
C ILE A 70 0.26 15.67 -4.84
N HIS A 71 0.87 15.76 -3.67
CA HIS A 71 0.98 16.99 -2.89
C HIS A 71 2.44 17.37 -2.70
N VAL A 72 2.74 18.67 -2.72
CA VAL A 72 4.05 19.21 -2.32
C VAL A 72 3.83 20.27 -1.28
N GLU A 73 4.36 20.03 -0.08
CA GLU A 73 4.08 20.86 1.08
C GLU A 73 5.35 21.17 1.88
N ASN A 74 5.44 22.41 2.38
CA ASN A 74 6.54 22.81 3.27
C ASN A 74 6.23 22.41 4.71
N MET A 75 6.42 21.13 5.04
CA MET A 75 6.15 20.54 6.35
C MET A 75 7.07 19.36 6.65
N ASP A 76 7.12 18.96 7.93
CA ASP A 76 7.82 17.76 8.37
C ASP A 76 7.11 16.48 7.86
N SER A 77 7.86 15.41 7.66
CA SER A 77 7.34 14.16 7.09
C SER A 77 6.25 13.52 7.97
N TYR A 78 6.34 13.59 9.30
CA TYR A 78 5.26 13.05 10.15
C TYR A 78 4.06 13.98 10.20
N GLU A 79 4.27 15.29 10.09
CA GLU A 79 3.17 16.26 9.96
C GLU A 79 2.34 15.99 8.69
N ALA A 80 2.98 15.59 7.59
CA ALA A 80 2.28 15.17 6.37
C ALA A 80 1.37 13.95 6.61
N VAL A 81 1.86 12.90 7.27
CA VAL A 81 1.05 11.71 7.59
C VAL A 81 -0.21 12.10 8.36
N HIS A 82 -0.07 12.96 9.37
CA HIS A 82 -1.19 13.39 10.20
C HIS A 82 -2.16 14.32 9.46
N ARG A 83 -1.64 15.31 8.72
CA ARG A 83 -2.46 16.35 8.06
C ARG A 83 -3.26 15.81 6.88
N PHE A 84 -2.72 14.83 6.16
CA PHE A 84 -3.38 14.18 5.03
C PHE A 84 -4.16 12.92 5.41
N ASP A 85 -4.24 12.60 6.71
CA ASP A 85 -4.97 11.42 7.22
C ASP A 85 -4.53 10.12 6.52
N MET A 86 -3.20 9.96 6.39
CA MET A 86 -2.60 8.88 5.61
C MET A 86 -2.43 7.62 6.45
N ASP A 87 -3.53 6.92 6.70
CA ASP A 87 -3.48 5.57 7.28
C ASP A 87 -2.58 4.64 6.46
N HIS A 88 -1.77 3.82 7.15
CA HIS A 88 -0.79 2.94 6.53
C HIS A 88 0.22 3.65 5.59
N ALA A 89 0.55 4.93 5.86
CA ALA A 89 1.59 5.62 5.13
C ALA A 89 2.98 5.00 5.31
N LEU A 90 3.77 5.03 4.24
CA LEU A 90 5.20 4.75 4.26
C LEU A 90 5.98 6.06 4.14
N VAL A 91 6.70 6.40 5.20
CA VAL A 91 7.58 7.56 5.23
C VAL A 91 8.99 7.17 4.79
N MET A 92 9.56 7.93 3.85
CA MET A 92 10.96 7.76 3.45
C MET A 92 11.88 8.41 4.50
N ASN A 93 12.73 7.62 5.15
CA ASN A 93 13.78 8.15 6.03
C ASN A 93 15.06 8.41 5.22
N PHE A 94 15.55 9.66 5.26
CA PHE A 94 16.73 10.14 4.54
C PHE A 94 18.00 9.75 5.31
N ALA A 95 18.30 8.46 5.23
CA ALA A 95 19.14 7.80 6.21
C ALA A 95 20.64 8.08 6.04
N ASN A 96 21.36 8.04 7.16
CA ASN A 96 22.79 7.80 7.17
C ASN A 96 23.09 6.31 6.93
N ALA A 97 23.94 6.01 5.94
CA ALA A 97 24.26 4.63 5.56
C ALA A 97 24.96 3.80 6.65
N VAL A 98 25.62 4.46 7.61
CA VAL A 98 26.49 3.79 8.60
C VAL A 98 26.11 4.07 10.05
N THR A 99 25.34 5.11 10.35
CA THR A 99 24.99 5.45 11.74
C THR A 99 23.48 5.49 11.90
N PRO A 100 22.85 4.58 12.66
CA PRO A 100 21.40 4.62 12.85
C PRO A 100 20.99 5.93 13.52
N GLY A 101 20.03 6.63 12.90
CA GLY A 101 19.56 7.91 13.41
C GLY A 101 20.57 9.05 13.24
N GLY A 102 21.63 8.87 12.44
CA GLY A 102 22.64 9.90 12.20
C GLY A 102 23.22 10.50 13.49
N GLY A 103 23.12 11.82 13.64
CA GLY A 103 23.56 12.56 14.82
C GLY A 103 22.48 12.77 15.89
N PHE A 104 21.41 11.96 15.90
CA PHE A 104 20.24 12.11 16.77
C PHE A 104 20.59 12.37 18.25
N LEU A 105 21.51 11.56 18.81
CA LEU A 105 21.94 11.66 20.20
C LEU A 105 22.82 12.87 20.51
N HIS A 106 23.34 13.56 19.48
CA HIS A 106 24.27 14.69 19.59
C HIS A 106 23.63 15.99 19.08
N GLY A 107 22.29 16.02 19.03
CA GLY A 107 21.53 17.22 18.68
C GLY A 107 21.66 17.66 17.22
N ALA A 108 22.04 16.77 16.30
CA ALA A 108 21.98 17.09 14.87
C ALA A 108 20.52 17.29 14.40
N ASN A 109 20.34 18.03 13.31
CA ASN A 109 19.02 18.52 12.90
C ASN A 109 18.77 18.34 11.40
N ALA A 110 18.95 17.13 10.88
CA ALA A 110 18.39 16.74 9.59
C ALA A 110 17.10 15.93 9.79
N GLN A 111 16.54 15.44 8.69
CA GLN A 111 15.25 14.75 8.67
C GLN A 111 15.29 13.44 9.47
N GLU A 112 16.30 12.59 9.29
CA GLU A 112 16.46 11.34 10.05
C GLU A 112 16.46 11.58 11.57
N GLU A 113 17.19 12.60 12.05
CA GLU A 113 17.20 12.93 13.47
C GLU A 113 15.86 13.48 13.96
N SER A 114 15.12 14.20 13.12
CA SER A 114 13.75 14.66 13.41
C SER A 114 12.83 13.46 13.61
N LEU A 115 12.82 12.51 12.66
CA LEU A 115 12.03 11.29 12.75
C LEU A 115 12.37 10.52 14.03
N CYS A 116 13.66 10.36 14.34
CA CYS A 116 14.10 9.67 15.56
C CYS A 116 13.69 10.39 16.86
N ARG A 117 13.66 11.73 16.89
CA ARG A 117 13.18 12.49 18.06
C ARG A 117 11.68 12.36 18.26
N ASN A 118 10.93 12.28 17.17
CA ASN A 118 9.48 12.40 17.21
C ASN A 118 8.75 11.06 17.33
N SER A 119 9.46 9.95 17.20
CA SER A 119 8.85 8.61 17.14
C SER A 119 9.69 7.51 17.79
N THR A 120 9.21 6.27 17.68
CA THR A 120 9.92 5.06 18.07
C THR A 120 10.96 4.60 17.04
N LEU A 121 11.14 5.29 15.92
CA LEU A 121 11.96 4.84 14.78
C LEU A 121 13.37 4.40 15.18
N TYR A 122 14.04 5.16 16.05
CA TYR A 122 15.39 4.84 16.53
C TYR A 122 15.49 3.44 17.15
N LYS A 123 14.39 2.94 17.74
CA LYS A 123 14.36 1.61 18.34
C LYS A 123 14.34 0.48 17.30
N SER A 124 13.75 0.74 16.14
CA SER A 124 13.63 -0.18 15.02
C SER A 124 14.93 -0.22 14.22
N ILE A 125 15.40 0.93 13.75
CA ILE A 125 16.66 1.04 12.98
C ILE A 125 17.91 0.79 13.83
N GLY A 126 17.83 0.94 15.16
CA GLY A 126 18.88 0.58 16.10
C GLY A 126 18.82 -0.88 16.59
N SER A 127 17.94 -1.72 16.04
CA SER A 127 17.79 -3.12 16.43
C SER A 127 18.99 -3.98 16.01
N VAL A 128 19.09 -5.18 16.60
CA VAL A 128 20.17 -6.15 16.27
C VAL A 128 20.09 -6.56 14.81
N GLN A 129 18.89 -6.76 14.27
CA GLN A 129 18.67 -7.08 12.87
C GLN A 129 19.13 -5.91 11.99
N ALA A 130 18.61 -4.70 12.23
CA ALA A 130 18.94 -3.51 11.43
C ALA A 130 20.44 -3.19 11.36
N LYS A 131 21.23 -3.62 12.35
CA LYS A 131 22.69 -3.43 12.40
C LYS A 131 23.40 -3.95 11.14
N GLU A 132 22.87 -4.97 10.48
CA GLU A 132 23.44 -5.59 9.28
C GLU A 132 23.73 -4.58 8.16
N MET A 133 22.76 -3.74 7.79
CA MET A 133 22.95 -2.69 6.78
C MET A 133 24.13 -1.77 7.14
N TYR A 134 24.17 -1.31 8.39
CA TYR A 134 25.18 -0.34 8.84
C TYR A 134 26.58 -0.96 8.91
N ASP A 135 26.70 -2.21 9.36
CA ASP A 135 27.97 -2.95 9.37
C ASP A 135 28.43 -3.20 7.93
N TYR A 136 27.54 -3.63 7.03
CA TYR A 136 27.85 -3.85 5.62
C TYR A 136 28.37 -2.58 4.94
N ASN A 137 27.69 -1.44 5.09
CA ASN A 137 28.12 -0.16 4.51
C ASN A 137 29.45 0.35 5.10
N ARG A 138 29.73 0.05 6.39
CA ARG A 138 31.03 0.37 7.00
C ARG A 138 32.16 -0.46 6.38
N GLU A 139 31.89 -1.71 6.05
CA GLU A 139 32.87 -2.67 5.52
C GLU A 139 33.20 -2.39 4.05
N ILE A 140 32.18 -2.26 3.19
CA ILE A 140 32.41 -2.09 1.75
C ILE A 140 33.01 -0.71 1.40
N GLN A 141 32.77 0.30 2.23
CA GLN A 141 33.22 1.70 2.04
C GLN A 141 32.95 2.27 0.64
N SER A 142 31.92 1.76 -0.05
CA SER A 142 31.53 2.18 -1.38
C SER A 142 31.20 3.68 -1.40
N PRO A 143 31.64 4.43 -2.44
CA PRO A 143 31.23 5.82 -2.66
C PRO A 143 29.72 6.03 -2.67
N ILE A 144 28.96 5.04 -3.16
CA ILE A 144 27.50 5.09 -3.35
C ILE A 144 26.72 4.25 -2.34
N ASP A 145 27.43 3.74 -1.32
CA ASP A 145 26.90 2.79 -0.33
C ASP A 145 26.34 1.53 -1.00
N SER A 146 25.37 0.87 -0.36
CA SER A 146 24.67 -0.31 -0.87
C SER A 146 23.19 -0.04 -1.07
N ASP A 147 22.50 -0.97 -1.71
CA ASP A 147 21.04 -0.92 -1.89
C ASP A 147 20.26 -1.50 -0.70
N TYR A 148 20.92 -1.72 0.44
CA TYR A 148 20.22 -2.12 1.65
C TYR A 148 19.12 -1.12 2.02
N MET A 149 17.98 -1.65 2.46
CA MET A 149 16.90 -0.88 3.06
C MET A 149 16.39 -1.54 4.33
N ILE A 150 15.87 -0.72 5.24
CA ILE A 150 15.22 -1.18 6.48
C ILE A 150 13.78 -0.70 6.48
N LEU A 151 12.82 -1.63 6.41
CA LEU A 151 11.41 -1.33 6.66
C LEU A 151 11.12 -1.48 8.15
N SER A 152 10.62 -0.40 8.75
CA SER A 152 10.13 -0.31 10.12
C SER A 152 8.59 -0.22 10.05
N PRO A 153 7.85 -1.35 10.15
CA PRO A 153 6.41 -1.36 9.88
C PRO A 153 5.57 -0.77 11.03
N GLU A 154 6.12 -0.68 12.24
CA GLU A 154 5.40 -0.32 13.46
C GLU A 154 6.09 0.85 14.18
N VAL A 155 6.04 2.04 13.57
CA VAL A 155 6.62 3.26 14.14
C VAL A 155 5.52 4.11 14.78
N CYS A 156 5.62 4.33 16.09
CA CYS A 156 4.70 5.21 16.82
C CYS A 156 5.26 6.63 16.85
N VAL A 157 4.52 7.58 16.28
CA VAL A 157 4.80 9.01 16.36
C VAL A 157 4.08 9.60 17.56
N PHE A 158 4.83 10.28 18.42
CA PHE A 158 4.31 10.87 19.66
C PHE A 158 4.75 12.31 19.91
N ARG A 159 5.48 12.93 18.96
CA ARG A 159 5.73 14.37 18.93
C ARG A 159 5.45 14.98 17.57
N ASP A 160 5.15 16.27 17.56
CA ASP A 160 5.10 17.09 16.35
C ASP A 160 6.48 17.65 15.93
N SER A 161 6.51 18.35 14.80
CA SER A 161 7.70 19.03 14.24
C SER A 161 8.31 20.11 15.14
N ARG A 162 7.57 20.56 16.16
CA ARG A 162 7.98 21.54 17.19
C ARG A 162 8.40 20.86 18.50
N ALA A 163 8.60 19.54 18.47
CA ALA A 163 8.95 18.68 19.59
C ALA A 163 7.91 18.65 20.73
N GLN A 164 6.67 19.08 20.47
CA GLN A 164 5.58 18.98 21.44
C GLN A 164 5.01 17.57 21.43
N LEU A 165 4.77 17.02 22.62
CA LEU A 165 4.11 15.72 22.76
C LEU A 165 2.67 15.80 22.25
N LEU A 166 2.23 14.78 21.52
CA LEU A 166 0.88 14.71 20.95
C LEU A 166 -0.16 14.36 22.03
N ASP A 167 -1.44 14.63 21.78
CA ASP A 167 -2.52 14.09 22.64
C ASP A 167 -2.89 12.66 22.22
N HIS A 168 -2.73 12.34 20.94
CA HIS A 168 -3.02 11.05 20.34
C HIS A 168 -1.81 10.59 19.50
N PRO A 169 -0.93 9.74 20.05
CA PRO A 169 0.08 9.07 19.26
C PRO A 169 -0.55 8.21 18.17
N TYR A 170 0.11 8.11 17.02
CA TYR A 170 -0.37 7.33 15.89
C TYR A 170 0.73 6.43 15.33
N MET A 171 0.33 5.41 14.57
CA MET A 171 1.23 4.44 13.94
C MET A 171 1.43 4.78 12.46
N THR A 172 2.65 4.57 11.97
CA THR A 172 3.01 4.67 10.55
C THR A 172 4.14 3.67 10.25
N ALA A 173 4.43 3.44 8.98
CA ALA A 173 5.63 2.73 8.56
C ALA A 173 6.73 3.70 8.09
N VAL A 174 7.98 3.26 8.18
CA VAL A 174 9.15 4.01 7.69
C VAL A 174 10.06 3.08 6.88
N LEU A 175 10.42 3.48 5.66
CA LEU A 175 11.44 2.81 4.86
C LEU A 175 12.72 3.65 4.84
N THR A 176 13.78 3.10 5.41
CA THR A 176 15.09 3.74 5.60
C THR A 176 16.01 3.40 4.44
N ILE A 177 16.46 4.42 3.72
CA ILE A 177 17.35 4.29 2.57
C ILE A 177 18.36 5.46 2.51
N PRO A 178 19.68 5.19 2.37
CA PRO A 178 20.68 6.23 2.28
C PRO A 178 20.87 6.74 0.84
N ALA A 179 20.88 8.08 0.68
CA ALA A 179 21.36 8.71 -0.56
C ALA A 179 22.90 8.72 -0.60
N PRO A 180 23.53 8.69 -1.79
CA PRO A 180 24.96 8.94 -1.91
C PRO A 180 25.34 10.29 -1.29
N ASN A 181 26.38 10.33 -0.46
CA ASN A 181 26.79 11.58 0.21
C ASN A 181 27.84 12.33 -0.63
N LEU A 182 27.41 13.34 -1.42
CA LEU A 182 28.29 14.13 -2.29
C LEU A 182 29.28 15.02 -1.52
N ASN A 183 28.97 15.33 -0.27
CA ASN A 183 29.89 15.99 0.66
C ASN A 183 30.80 15.00 1.42
N GLY A 184 30.61 13.70 1.20
CA GLY A 184 31.30 12.61 1.87
C GLY A 184 31.92 11.63 0.86
N ARG A 185 31.59 10.33 0.99
CA ARG A 185 32.20 9.26 0.19
C ARG A 185 31.95 9.38 -1.31
N ALA A 186 30.84 9.98 -1.73
CA ALA A 186 30.50 10.17 -3.15
C ALA A 186 31.12 11.45 -3.75
N LYS A 187 31.97 12.17 -2.99
CA LYS A 187 32.57 13.42 -3.45
C LYS A 187 33.44 13.20 -4.67
N GLY A 188 33.11 13.90 -5.77
CA GLY A 188 33.89 13.89 -7.00
C GLY A 188 33.55 12.73 -7.95
N LEU A 189 32.52 11.93 -7.66
CA LEU A 189 31.95 11.02 -8.65
C LEU A 189 31.37 11.78 -9.84
N ASP A 190 31.33 11.10 -10.99
CA ASP A 190 30.77 11.66 -12.20
C ASP A 190 29.26 11.94 -12.06
N ARG A 191 28.78 12.98 -12.73
CA ARG A 191 27.37 13.39 -12.62
C ARG A 191 26.41 12.37 -13.21
N ASP A 192 26.78 11.70 -14.30
CA ASP A 192 25.95 10.67 -14.90
C ASP A 192 25.92 9.42 -14.02
N GLU A 193 27.05 9.06 -13.39
CA GLU A 193 27.10 7.98 -12.39
C GLU A 193 26.19 8.26 -11.19
N ILE A 194 26.24 9.47 -10.62
CA ILE A 194 25.33 9.88 -9.53
C ILE A 194 23.87 9.83 -9.98
N ARG A 195 23.56 10.30 -11.19
CA ARG A 195 22.20 10.26 -11.75
C ARG A 195 21.68 8.83 -11.78
N ASP A 196 22.46 7.91 -12.35
CA ASP A 196 22.02 6.53 -12.57
C ASP A 196 21.82 5.82 -11.22
N VAL A 197 22.70 6.08 -10.23
CA VAL A 197 22.55 5.56 -8.86
C VAL A 197 21.32 6.13 -8.15
N MET A 198 21.06 7.43 -8.29
CA MET A 198 19.89 8.07 -7.67
C MET A 198 18.59 7.54 -8.26
N LEU A 199 18.50 7.42 -9.59
CA LEU A 199 17.34 6.84 -10.27
C LEU A 199 17.13 5.38 -9.85
N HIS A 200 18.19 4.57 -9.81
CA HIS A 200 18.12 3.19 -9.35
C HIS A 200 17.59 3.09 -7.92
N LYS A 201 18.16 3.86 -6.97
CA LYS A 201 17.73 3.81 -5.57
C LYS A 201 16.31 4.32 -5.34
N ILE A 202 15.87 5.34 -6.07
CA ILE A 202 14.46 5.78 -5.97
C ILE A 202 13.55 4.71 -6.58
N LYS A 203 13.90 4.13 -7.73
CA LYS A 203 13.16 3.03 -8.34
C LYS A 203 13.01 1.88 -7.36
N THR A 204 14.11 1.41 -6.77
CA THR A 204 14.09 0.28 -5.84
C THR A 204 13.26 0.58 -4.60
N PHE A 205 13.31 1.81 -4.07
CA PHE A 205 12.43 2.24 -2.98
C PHE A 205 10.95 2.12 -3.35
N LEU A 206 10.56 2.63 -4.52
CA LEU A 206 9.17 2.59 -4.99
C LEU A 206 8.70 1.15 -5.19
N TYR A 207 9.54 0.28 -5.77
CA TYR A 207 9.23 -1.14 -5.93
C TYR A 207 9.05 -1.87 -4.59
N VAL A 208 9.94 -1.63 -3.63
CA VAL A 208 9.81 -2.20 -2.28
C VAL A 208 8.53 -1.68 -1.60
N ALA A 209 8.23 -0.40 -1.70
CA ALA A 209 7.00 0.16 -1.15
C ALA A 209 5.75 -0.52 -1.73
N ALA A 210 5.66 -0.58 -3.06
CA ALA A 210 4.56 -1.22 -3.78
C ALA A 210 4.43 -2.71 -3.43
N ARG A 211 5.55 -3.43 -3.42
CA ARG A 211 5.63 -4.86 -3.12
C ARG A 211 5.07 -5.21 -1.74
N TYR A 212 5.26 -4.33 -0.78
CA TYR A 212 4.81 -4.52 0.61
C TYR A 212 3.46 -3.86 0.88
N GLY A 213 2.71 -3.48 -0.17
CA GLY A 213 1.34 -3.01 -0.08
C GLY A 213 1.21 -1.54 0.36
N TYR A 214 2.30 -0.77 0.38
CA TYR A 214 2.24 0.65 0.71
C TYR A 214 1.77 1.46 -0.48
N ARG A 215 0.60 2.06 -0.34
CA ARG A 215 -0.08 2.86 -1.36
C ARG A 215 0.00 4.35 -1.13
N LYS A 216 0.31 4.76 0.09
CA LYS A 216 0.40 6.15 0.52
C LYS A 216 1.84 6.45 0.91
N LEU A 217 2.51 7.35 0.20
CA LEU A 217 3.92 7.67 0.43
C LEU A 217 4.13 9.08 0.95
N VAL A 218 5.03 9.21 1.94
CA VAL A 218 5.62 10.51 2.28
C VAL A 218 7.08 10.52 1.82
N LEU A 219 7.34 11.32 0.80
CA LEU A 219 8.64 11.54 0.18
C LEU A 219 9.15 12.96 0.51
N GLY A 220 10.25 13.38 -0.11
CA GLY A 220 10.73 14.76 -0.01
C GLY A 220 12.11 14.95 -0.62
N ALA A 221 12.82 15.98 -0.16
CA ALA A 221 14.14 16.39 -0.66
C ALA A 221 15.29 15.46 -0.20
N TRP A 222 15.20 14.18 -0.59
CA TRP A 222 16.15 13.12 -0.23
C TRP A 222 17.57 13.49 -0.68
N GLY A 223 18.52 13.50 0.27
CA GLY A 223 19.91 13.85 0.03
C GLY A 223 20.19 15.35 -0.20
N CYS A 224 19.19 16.22 -0.24
CA CYS A 224 19.33 17.63 -0.61
C CYS A 224 19.77 18.56 0.54
N GLY A 225 20.02 17.99 1.71
CA GLY A 225 20.55 18.70 2.89
C GLY A 225 22.05 18.45 3.04
N ALA A 226 22.43 17.83 4.15
CA ALA A 226 23.82 17.55 4.50
C ALA A 226 24.61 16.78 3.41
N PHE A 227 23.93 16.01 2.56
CA PHE A 227 24.56 15.20 1.51
C PHE A 227 24.81 15.96 0.21
N GLY A 228 24.29 17.18 0.06
CA GLY A 228 24.69 18.12 -0.99
C GLY A 228 24.07 17.88 -2.37
N HIS A 229 23.01 17.08 -2.49
CA HIS A 229 22.27 16.99 -3.75
C HIS A 229 21.50 18.27 -4.06
N ASP A 230 21.33 18.56 -5.35
CA ASP A 230 20.49 19.65 -5.81
C ASP A 230 19.01 19.25 -5.81
N ALA A 231 18.17 20.05 -5.15
CA ALA A 231 16.76 19.71 -4.96
C ALA A 231 15.95 19.65 -6.27
N ARG A 232 16.23 20.53 -7.23
CA ARG A 232 15.57 20.49 -8.55
C ARG A 232 15.93 19.22 -9.31
N THR A 233 17.19 18.81 -9.23
CA THR A 233 17.68 17.58 -9.83
C THR A 233 17.01 16.35 -9.21
N VAL A 234 16.95 16.26 -7.87
CA VAL A 234 16.30 15.14 -7.17
C VAL A 234 14.79 15.11 -7.43
N ALA A 235 14.10 16.26 -7.42
CA ALA A 235 12.71 16.36 -7.84
C ALA A 235 12.52 15.87 -9.28
N GLY A 236 13.44 16.19 -10.19
CA GLY A 236 13.48 15.68 -11.56
C GLY A 236 13.63 14.16 -11.66
N TYR A 237 14.37 13.52 -10.75
CA TYR A 237 14.47 12.06 -10.68
C TYR A 237 13.16 11.42 -10.25
N PHE A 238 12.53 11.94 -9.18
CA PHE A 238 11.19 11.50 -8.79
C PHE A 238 10.17 11.72 -9.91
N SER A 239 10.19 12.87 -10.58
CA SER A 239 9.30 13.16 -11.72
C SER A 239 9.53 12.20 -12.88
N THR A 240 10.78 11.84 -13.16
CA THR A 240 11.10 10.87 -14.22
C THR A 240 10.46 9.51 -13.92
N LEU A 241 10.64 8.97 -12.71
CA LEU A 241 10.12 7.66 -12.34
C LEU A 241 8.60 7.69 -12.13
N LEU A 242 8.10 8.61 -11.32
CA LEU A 242 6.68 8.67 -10.99
C LEU A 242 5.86 9.05 -12.22
N ILE A 243 6.24 10.10 -12.96
CA ILE A 243 5.41 10.67 -14.04
C ILE A 243 5.72 10.02 -15.40
N LYS A 244 6.99 10.08 -15.84
CA LYS A 244 7.35 9.64 -17.20
C LYS A 244 7.31 8.12 -17.34
N GLU A 245 7.81 7.41 -16.34
CA GLU A 245 7.76 5.95 -16.26
C GLU A 245 6.48 5.43 -15.59
N LYS A 246 5.60 6.33 -15.15
CA LYS A 246 4.26 6.04 -14.61
C LYS A 246 4.24 5.23 -13.31
N TYR A 247 5.29 5.26 -12.50
CA TYR A 247 5.29 4.52 -11.22
C TYR A 247 4.29 5.11 -10.22
N TRP A 248 3.72 6.28 -10.49
CA TRP A 248 2.55 6.78 -9.74
C TRP A 248 1.42 5.75 -9.68
N GLN A 249 1.30 4.88 -10.68
CA GLN A 249 0.29 3.83 -10.74
C GLN A 249 0.39 2.81 -9.61
N PHE A 250 1.45 2.80 -8.81
CA PHE A 250 1.55 1.91 -7.65
C PHE A 250 0.98 2.51 -6.36
N PHE A 251 0.63 3.80 -6.38
CA PHE A 251 0.32 4.57 -5.18
C PHE A 251 -0.97 5.35 -5.35
N ASP A 252 -1.79 5.42 -4.30
CA ASP A 252 -3.04 6.19 -4.30
C ASP A 252 -2.76 7.66 -3.92
N GLU A 253 -1.73 7.91 -3.12
CA GLU A 253 -1.37 9.25 -2.64
C GLU A 253 0.13 9.38 -2.38
N ILE A 254 0.72 10.47 -2.85
CA ILE A 254 2.13 10.80 -2.64
C ILE A 254 2.24 12.23 -2.12
N VAL A 255 2.80 12.40 -0.93
CA VAL A 255 3.09 13.72 -0.36
C VAL A 255 4.59 13.94 -0.34
N PHE A 256 5.09 14.92 -1.08
CA PHE A 256 6.43 15.45 -0.94
C PHE A 256 6.45 16.46 0.22
N ALA A 257 6.81 15.98 1.41
CA ALA A 257 7.00 16.80 2.60
C ALA A 257 8.42 17.40 2.58
N VAL A 258 8.54 18.64 2.11
CA VAL A 258 9.83 19.32 1.92
C VAL A 258 9.96 20.46 2.91
N TYR A 259 10.36 20.12 4.14
CA TYR A 259 10.57 21.09 5.20
C TYR A 259 11.78 21.98 4.94
N ASP A 260 11.53 23.23 4.57
CA ASP A 260 12.55 24.24 4.27
C ASP A 260 12.21 25.57 4.96
N HIS A 261 13.01 25.90 5.97
CA HIS A 261 12.91 27.14 6.74
C HIS A 261 13.96 28.18 6.37
N SER A 262 14.73 27.94 5.32
CA SER A 262 15.58 28.99 4.76
C SER A 262 14.70 30.12 4.22
N ASP A 263 15.25 31.35 4.17
CA ASP A 263 14.51 32.49 3.64
C ASP A 263 14.12 32.28 2.16
N GLU A 264 14.96 31.57 1.40
CA GLU A 264 14.73 31.29 -0.03
C GLU A 264 13.79 30.11 -0.25
N GLN A 265 13.64 29.21 0.72
CA GLN A 265 12.87 27.96 0.61
C GLN A 265 13.18 27.16 -0.67
N TYR A 266 14.44 27.18 -1.10
CA TYR A 266 14.87 26.66 -2.41
C TYR A 266 14.49 25.19 -2.62
N ASN A 267 14.62 24.35 -1.59
CA ASN A 267 14.31 22.93 -1.70
C ASN A 267 12.82 22.73 -1.92
N TYR A 268 11.99 23.42 -1.13
CA TYR A 268 10.54 23.36 -1.27
C TYR A 268 10.09 23.87 -2.64
N GLN A 269 10.56 25.05 -3.06
CA GLN A 269 10.22 25.66 -4.35
C GLN A 269 10.61 24.77 -5.52
N SER A 270 11.79 24.13 -5.46
CA SER A 270 12.26 23.23 -6.51
C SER A 270 11.33 22.04 -6.72
N PHE A 271 10.84 21.43 -5.63
CA PHE A 271 9.85 20.35 -5.72
C PHE A 271 8.48 20.89 -6.18
N ALA A 272 8.05 22.02 -5.62
CA ALA A 272 6.75 22.62 -5.95
C ALA A 272 6.66 22.97 -7.44
N GLU A 273 7.71 23.53 -8.02
CA GLU A 273 7.77 23.85 -9.46
C GLU A 273 7.75 22.60 -10.35
N VAL A 274 8.48 21.53 -9.98
CA VAL A 274 8.52 20.30 -10.77
C VAL A 274 7.17 19.58 -10.77
N PHE A 275 6.42 19.67 -9.67
CA PHE A 275 5.14 18.98 -9.50
C PHE A 275 3.90 19.89 -9.58
N GLN A 276 4.05 21.17 -9.95
CA GLN A 276 2.96 22.15 -9.93
C GLN A 276 1.74 21.73 -10.78
N ASP A 277 1.98 21.03 -11.88
CA ASP A 277 0.97 20.59 -12.85
C ASP A 277 0.46 19.16 -12.59
N TYR A 278 0.95 18.48 -11.55
CA TYR A 278 0.70 17.06 -11.30
C TYR A 278 -0.09 16.79 -10.03
N LYS A 279 -1.06 17.64 -9.67
CA LYS A 279 -1.83 17.49 -8.42
C LYS A 279 -2.64 16.20 -8.35
N TYR A 280 -3.16 15.76 -9.48
CA TYR A 280 -3.88 14.51 -9.63
C TYR A 280 -3.41 13.85 -10.91
N LEU A 281 -2.95 12.61 -10.78
CA LEU A 281 -2.59 11.75 -11.89
C LEU A 281 -3.66 10.68 -12.02
N GLY A 282 -4.04 10.36 -13.24
CA GLY A 282 -5.17 9.51 -13.53
C GLY A 282 -5.69 9.85 -14.92
N ASP A 283 -6.45 8.95 -15.53
CA ASP A 283 -7.00 9.19 -16.86
C ASP A 283 -8.17 10.19 -16.74
N THR A 284 -7.86 11.49 -16.64
CA THR A 284 -8.84 12.59 -16.65
C THR A 284 -9.40 12.85 -18.05
N ARG A 285 -9.69 11.78 -18.81
CA ARG A 285 -10.48 11.90 -20.03
C ARG A 285 -11.95 11.84 -19.65
N GLU A 286 -12.52 13.03 -19.48
CA GLU A 286 -13.91 13.25 -19.84
C GLU A 286 -14.22 12.46 -21.11
N VAL A 287 -15.30 11.68 -21.07
CA VAL A 287 -15.92 11.03 -22.21
C VAL A 287 -16.44 12.13 -23.15
N VAL A 288 -15.54 12.75 -23.93
CA VAL A 288 -15.88 13.68 -25.00
C VAL A 288 -15.09 13.29 -26.26
N ALA A 289 -15.77 12.46 -27.03
CA ALA A 289 -15.79 12.42 -28.49
C ALA A 289 -14.57 11.93 -29.31
N LYS A 290 -14.97 11.01 -30.20
CA LYS A 290 -14.41 10.60 -31.50
C LYS A 290 -13.27 9.59 -31.47
N ALA A 291 -13.70 8.35 -31.69
CA ALA A 291 -12.95 7.29 -32.31
C ALA A 291 -12.10 7.83 -33.48
N ASP A 292 -10.80 7.60 -33.39
CA ASP A 292 -10.01 7.25 -34.55
C ASP A 292 -9.00 6.18 -34.14
N ASP A 293 -8.80 5.26 -35.08
CA ASP A 293 -8.37 3.89 -34.88
C ASP A 293 -6.95 3.72 -34.33
N ASN A 294 -6.83 2.68 -33.51
CA ASN A 294 -5.67 1.83 -33.23
C ASN A 294 -4.90 2.07 -31.92
N PHE A 295 -4.94 1.00 -31.11
CA PHE A 295 -4.15 0.66 -29.92
C PHE A 295 -4.62 1.22 -28.56
N ILE A 296 -5.25 0.34 -27.77
CA ILE A 296 -5.42 0.46 -26.32
C ILE A 296 -4.85 -0.82 -25.68
N LEU A 297 -3.81 -0.66 -24.86
CA LEU A 297 -3.23 -1.71 -24.01
C LEU A 297 -4.12 -1.89 -22.78
N PHE A 298 -4.59 -3.11 -22.53
CA PHE A 298 -5.26 -3.50 -21.29
C PHE A 298 -4.24 -4.29 -20.44
N SER A 299 -4.01 -3.86 -19.20
CA SER A 299 -2.96 -4.37 -18.30
C SER A 299 -3.52 -5.23 -17.17
N ASP A 300 -2.78 -6.30 -16.92
CA ASP A 300 -2.95 -7.40 -15.97
C ASP A 300 -3.00 -6.94 -14.50
N LEU A 301 -4.16 -7.08 -13.86
CA LEU A 301 -4.36 -6.56 -12.50
C LEU A 301 -5.04 -7.48 -11.50
N MET A 302 -5.44 -8.68 -11.86
CA MET A 302 -5.95 -9.68 -10.93
C MET A 302 -5.78 -11.05 -11.61
N PRO A 303 -5.71 -12.18 -10.88
CA PRO A 303 -5.90 -13.48 -11.52
C PRO A 303 -7.09 -13.39 -12.46
N CYS A 304 -6.79 -13.66 -13.72
CA CYS A 304 -7.66 -13.78 -14.87
C CYS A 304 -9.15 -13.89 -14.53
N VAL A 305 -9.92 -12.83 -14.85
CA VAL A 305 -11.13 -13.07 -15.64
C VAL A 305 -10.65 -13.25 -17.07
N SER A 306 -10.19 -14.46 -17.42
CA SER A 306 -9.96 -14.81 -18.82
C SER A 306 -11.30 -15.27 -19.41
N GLY A 307 -12.29 -14.38 -19.38
CA GLY A 307 -13.60 -14.67 -19.91
C GLY A 307 -13.55 -14.76 -21.43
N GLY A 308 -13.45 -15.99 -21.94
CA GLY A 308 -14.05 -16.34 -23.22
C GLY A 308 -15.57 -16.22 -23.08
N PHE A 309 -16.10 -14.99 -23.06
CA PHE A 309 -17.51 -14.68 -22.82
C PHE A 309 -18.42 -15.00 -24.02
N ASP A 310 -18.34 -16.22 -24.55
CA ASP A 310 -19.28 -16.69 -25.57
C ASP A 310 -20.53 -17.35 -24.92
N HIS A 311 -20.59 -17.51 -23.58
CA HIS A 311 -21.66 -18.28 -22.89
C HIS A 311 -22.31 -17.65 -21.64
N VAL A 312 -21.93 -16.43 -21.20
CA VAL A 312 -22.60 -15.79 -20.05
C VAL A 312 -23.89 -15.13 -20.52
N ASN A 313 -25.01 -15.42 -19.83
CA ASN A 313 -26.28 -14.76 -20.08
C ASN A 313 -26.20 -13.31 -19.55
N ARG A 314 -25.80 -12.39 -20.43
CA ARG A 314 -25.55 -10.96 -20.12
C ARG A 314 -26.78 -10.22 -19.58
N ASP A 315 -27.96 -10.82 -19.68
CA ASP A 315 -29.19 -10.21 -19.22
C ASP A 315 -29.29 -10.15 -17.67
N TYR A 316 -28.46 -10.92 -16.95
CA TYR A 316 -28.50 -11.05 -15.49
C TYR A 316 -27.31 -10.47 -14.74
N ASP A 317 -26.11 -10.49 -15.32
CA ASP A 317 -24.94 -9.87 -14.69
C ASP A 317 -24.88 -8.38 -15.01
N ILE A 318 -25.01 -7.55 -13.98
CA ILE A 318 -25.15 -6.09 -14.15
C ILE A 318 -23.96 -5.31 -13.63
N GLY A 319 -22.94 -5.94 -13.07
CA GLY A 319 -21.69 -5.25 -12.76
C GLY A 319 -20.76 -6.00 -11.83
N TYR A 320 -19.53 -5.50 -11.71
CA TYR A 320 -18.47 -6.12 -10.92
C TYR A 320 -17.73 -5.08 -10.09
N THR A 321 -16.98 -5.55 -9.11
CA THR A 321 -16.05 -4.74 -8.35
C THR A 321 -14.93 -5.62 -7.80
N GLN A 322 -13.89 -4.97 -7.30
CA GLN A 322 -12.77 -5.62 -6.63
C GLN A 322 -12.34 -4.76 -5.45
N GLY A 323 -11.82 -5.38 -4.41
CA GLY A 323 -11.41 -4.67 -3.21
C GLY A 323 -10.40 -5.43 -2.37
N ILE A 324 -10.00 -4.78 -1.28
CA ILE A 324 -9.10 -5.34 -0.28
C ILE A 324 -9.81 -5.26 1.07
N PHE A 325 -9.85 -6.38 1.78
CA PHE A 325 -10.34 -6.45 3.15
C PHE A 325 -9.43 -5.64 4.10
N LEU A 326 -9.92 -5.26 5.28
CA LEU A 326 -9.17 -4.51 6.29
C LEU A 326 -7.88 -5.22 6.73
N ASP A 327 -7.80 -6.53 6.55
CA ASP A 327 -6.63 -7.35 6.85
C ASP A 327 -5.66 -7.54 5.66
N GLY A 328 -5.87 -6.79 4.58
CA GLY A 328 -4.99 -6.72 3.40
C GLY A 328 -5.25 -7.79 2.34
N LYS A 329 -6.26 -8.65 2.49
CA LYS A 329 -6.55 -9.73 1.54
C LYS A 329 -7.50 -9.26 0.43
N GLY A 330 -7.21 -9.60 -0.82
CA GLY A 330 -8.04 -9.21 -1.96
C GLY A 330 -9.34 -10.02 -2.10
N PHE A 331 -10.37 -9.41 -2.69
CA PHE A 331 -11.59 -10.07 -3.15
C PHE A 331 -12.09 -9.47 -4.47
N ILE A 332 -12.96 -10.22 -5.14
CA ILE A 332 -13.73 -9.77 -6.30
C ILE A 332 -15.22 -9.99 -5.99
N ALA A 333 -16.09 -9.13 -6.48
CA ALA A 333 -17.53 -9.32 -6.36
C ALA A 333 -18.27 -8.98 -7.66
N GLU A 334 -19.36 -9.67 -7.92
CA GLU A 334 -20.27 -9.42 -9.05
C GLU A 334 -21.70 -9.26 -8.56
N LEU A 335 -22.46 -8.40 -9.23
CA LEU A 335 -23.84 -8.04 -8.92
C LEU A 335 -24.75 -8.53 -10.03
N PHE A 336 -25.77 -9.30 -9.65
CA PHE A 336 -26.71 -9.94 -10.56
C PHE A 336 -28.14 -9.47 -10.30
N ASN A 337 -28.94 -9.40 -11.36
CA ASN A 337 -30.39 -9.45 -11.33
C ASN A 337 -30.83 -10.89 -11.57
N LEU A 338 -31.68 -11.47 -10.74
CA LEU A 338 -32.20 -12.81 -10.98
C LEU A 338 -33.35 -12.79 -12.01
N GLU A 339 -33.36 -13.78 -12.90
CA GLU A 339 -34.34 -13.91 -13.98
C GLU A 339 -35.79 -13.87 -13.47
N GLY A 340 -36.56 -12.87 -13.89
CA GLY A 340 -37.99 -12.75 -13.61
C GLY A 340 -38.40 -12.16 -12.25
N MET A 341 -37.46 -11.76 -11.38
CA MET A 341 -37.74 -11.13 -10.08
C MET A 341 -36.98 -9.80 -9.94
N GLN A 342 -37.47 -8.86 -9.12
CA GLN A 342 -36.78 -7.58 -8.83
C GLN A 342 -35.56 -7.78 -7.90
N ASP A 343 -35.00 -8.98 -7.89
CA ASP A 343 -34.15 -9.51 -6.85
C ASP A 343 -32.70 -9.39 -7.29
N LYS A 344 -31.88 -8.84 -6.39
CA LYS A 344 -30.44 -8.66 -6.63
C LYS A 344 -29.64 -9.63 -5.80
N GLN A 345 -28.59 -10.19 -6.38
CA GLN A 345 -27.61 -11.00 -5.68
C GLN A 345 -26.22 -10.44 -5.86
N VAL A 346 -25.39 -10.58 -4.84
CA VAL A 346 -23.95 -10.35 -4.93
C VAL A 346 -23.22 -11.66 -4.74
N ALA A 347 -22.30 -11.99 -5.65
CA ALA A 347 -21.35 -13.10 -5.48
C ALA A 347 -19.98 -12.52 -5.15
N ILE A 348 -19.32 -13.01 -4.10
CA ILE A 348 -18.03 -12.53 -3.63
C ILE A 348 -17.04 -13.70 -3.61
N VAL A 349 -15.91 -13.53 -4.29
CA VAL A 349 -14.83 -14.52 -4.38
C VAL A 349 -13.63 -14.05 -3.56
N MET A 350 -13.11 -14.94 -2.72
CA MET A 350 -12.00 -14.64 -1.82
C MET A 350 -11.10 -15.87 -1.59
N PRO A 351 -9.82 -15.69 -1.18
CA PRO A 351 -8.94 -16.82 -0.86
C PRO A 351 -9.49 -17.69 0.28
N GLU A 352 -9.44 -19.02 0.14
CA GLU A 352 -9.87 -19.94 1.21
C GLU A 352 -9.01 -19.79 2.47
N LYS A 353 -7.71 -19.49 2.29
CA LYS A 353 -6.71 -19.33 3.37
C LYS A 353 -7.04 -18.26 4.42
N ILE A 354 -8.04 -17.41 4.16
CA ILE A 354 -8.61 -16.49 5.15
C ILE A 354 -9.13 -17.26 6.37
N PHE A 355 -9.75 -18.42 6.12
CA PHE A 355 -10.50 -19.16 7.11
C PHE A 355 -9.70 -20.39 7.54
N ILE A 356 -8.81 -20.21 8.52
CA ILE A 356 -8.02 -21.30 9.10
C ILE A 356 -8.94 -22.21 9.92
N GLY A 357 -8.98 -23.51 9.59
CA GLY A 357 -9.68 -24.52 10.40
C GLY A 357 -11.11 -24.86 9.99
N LEU A 358 -11.55 -24.48 8.77
CA LEU A 358 -12.83 -24.97 8.21
C LEU A 358 -12.84 -26.51 8.23
N SER A 359 -13.79 -27.11 8.93
CA SER A 359 -13.80 -28.55 9.14
C SER A 359 -13.97 -29.30 7.81
N GLU A 360 -13.15 -30.33 7.56
CA GLU A 360 -13.26 -31.23 6.39
C GLU A 360 -14.44 -32.23 6.50
N LYS A 361 -15.41 -31.98 7.37
CA LYS A 361 -16.50 -32.94 7.60
C LYS A 361 -17.60 -32.76 6.57
N GLU A 362 -17.68 -33.69 5.62
CA GLU A 362 -18.87 -33.91 4.79
C GLU A 362 -20.06 -34.26 5.70
N TYR A 363 -20.97 -33.31 5.90
CA TYR A 363 -22.28 -33.55 6.49
C TYR A 363 -23.36 -33.11 5.52
N VAL A 364 -24.13 -34.09 5.03
CA VAL A 364 -25.34 -33.85 4.24
C VAL A 364 -26.47 -33.55 5.23
N ALA A 365 -26.75 -32.27 5.46
CA ALA A 365 -28.02 -31.85 6.02
C ALA A 365 -28.90 -31.37 4.86
N ASP A 366 -30.10 -31.95 4.75
CA ASP A 366 -31.13 -31.58 3.77
C ASP A 366 -31.54 -30.11 3.95
N PHE A 367 -30.78 -29.21 3.35
CA PHE A 367 -31.22 -27.87 3.05
C PHE A 367 -31.60 -27.87 1.57
N LYS A 368 -32.88 -27.65 1.27
CA LYS A 368 -33.34 -27.48 -0.10
C LYS A 368 -32.78 -26.17 -0.65
N THR A 369 -31.60 -26.22 -1.26
CA THR A 369 -31.18 -25.22 -2.23
C THR A 369 -32.15 -25.33 -3.41
N GLY A 370 -32.96 -24.29 -3.62
CA GLY A 370 -34.03 -24.27 -4.62
C GLY A 370 -33.55 -24.14 -6.07
N SER A 371 -32.39 -24.69 -6.43
CA SER A 371 -31.93 -24.69 -7.82
C SER A 371 -30.99 -25.86 -8.09
N GLU A 372 -31.44 -26.84 -8.87
CA GLU A 372 -30.58 -27.84 -9.55
C GLU A 372 -29.72 -27.20 -10.68
N GLU A 373 -29.59 -25.87 -10.70
CA GLU A 373 -28.93 -25.17 -11.79
C GLU A 373 -27.43 -25.04 -11.56
N THR A 374 -26.67 -25.60 -12.51
CA THR A 374 -25.26 -25.29 -12.71
C THR A 374 -25.07 -23.79 -12.89
N TRP A 375 -24.51 -23.13 -11.88
CA TRP A 375 -24.24 -21.69 -11.87
C TRP A 375 -23.28 -21.28 -13.00
N ASN A 376 -23.79 -20.47 -13.92
CA ASN A 376 -23.02 -19.84 -15.00
C ASN A 376 -22.71 -18.38 -14.65
N ILE A 377 -22.08 -18.15 -13.50
CA ILE A 377 -21.51 -16.85 -13.14
C ILE A 377 -20.14 -16.73 -13.82
N ALA A 378 -19.83 -15.60 -14.44
CA ALA A 378 -18.61 -15.35 -15.20
C ALA A 378 -17.34 -15.78 -14.45
N ILE A 379 -17.13 -15.26 -13.23
CA ILE A 379 -15.95 -15.63 -12.42
C ILE A 379 -16.03 -17.08 -11.97
N CYS A 380 -17.23 -17.60 -11.67
CA CYS A 380 -17.37 -18.99 -11.29
C CYS A 380 -17.08 -19.94 -12.47
N GLN A 381 -17.26 -19.56 -13.73
CA GLN A 381 -16.89 -20.41 -14.88
C GLN A 381 -15.38 -20.62 -14.96
N ASP A 382 -14.60 -19.68 -14.44
CA ASP A 382 -13.13 -19.76 -14.36
C ASP A 382 -12.64 -20.53 -13.11
N ILE A 383 -13.54 -20.93 -12.22
CA ILE A 383 -13.24 -21.74 -11.04
C ILE A 383 -13.38 -23.25 -11.35
N LYS A 384 -12.29 -23.99 -11.12
CA LYS A 384 -12.23 -25.45 -11.27
C LYS A 384 -12.60 -26.15 -9.96
N ASP A 385 -13.07 -27.39 -10.06
CA ASP A 385 -13.32 -28.30 -8.92
C ASP A 385 -14.26 -27.75 -7.84
N LYS A 386 -15.43 -27.24 -8.25
CA LYS A 386 -16.43 -26.67 -7.34
C LYS A 386 -17.02 -27.72 -6.39
N LYS A 387 -16.97 -27.43 -5.10
CA LYS A 387 -17.67 -28.18 -4.05
C LYS A 387 -18.54 -27.25 -3.23
N GLU A 388 -19.81 -27.58 -3.10
CA GLU A 388 -20.74 -26.79 -2.30
C GLU A 388 -20.31 -26.73 -0.83
N ILE A 389 -20.49 -25.56 -0.22
CA ILE A 389 -20.36 -25.36 1.22
C ILE A 389 -21.73 -25.63 1.82
N VAL A 390 -21.88 -26.82 2.40
CA VAL A 390 -23.13 -27.26 3.06
C VAL A 390 -23.12 -27.00 4.57
N ASP A 391 -21.99 -26.57 5.14
CA ASP A 391 -21.83 -26.32 6.57
C ASP A 391 -22.26 -24.87 6.92
N PRO A 392 -23.38 -24.70 7.66
CA PRO A 392 -23.87 -23.37 8.03
C PRO A 392 -22.89 -22.57 8.88
N SER A 393 -22.03 -23.24 9.67
CA SER A 393 -21.05 -22.54 10.50
C SER A 393 -19.97 -21.86 9.66
N VAL A 394 -19.66 -22.42 8.50
CA VAL A 394 -18.73 -21.82 7.53
C VAL A 394 -19.37 -20.59 6.89
N ILE A 395 -20.64 -20.71 6.47
CA ILE A 395 -21.38 -19.58 5.90
C ILE A 395 -21.46 -18.44 6.92
N GLU A 396 -21.77 -18.73 8.19
CA GLU A 396 -21.83 -17.75 9.27
C GLU A 396 -20.45 -17.11 9.53
N GLN A 397 -19.38 -17.90 9.55
CA GLN A 397 -18.01 -17.39 9.72
C GLN A 397 -17.61 -16.43 8.59
N VAL A 398 -17.90 -16.78 7.33
CA VAL A 398 -17.61 -15.90 6.20
C VAL A 398 -18.49 -14.66 6.22
N SER A 399 -19.76 -14.78 6.61
CA SER A 399 -20.67 -13.64 6.74
C SER A 399 -20.18 -12.65 7.80
N ASN A 400 -19.80 -13.13 8.99
CA ASN A 400 -19.23 -12.29 10.05
C ASN A 400 -17.96 -11.57 9.57
N TYR A 401 -17.08 -12.29 8.86
CA TYR A 401 -15.88 -11.70 8.29
C TYR A 401 -16.20 -10.58 7.28
N LEU A 402 -17.20 -10.76 6.41
CA LEU A 402 -17.61 -9.74 5.46
C LEU A 402 -18.23 -8.51 6.13
N GLU A 403 -18.96 -8.71 7.23
CA GLU A 403 -19.54 -7.62 8.03
C GLU A 403 -18.45 -6.83 8.79
N GLU A 404 -17.50 -7.52 9.43
CA GLU A 404 -16.34 -6.90 10.09
C GLU A 404 -15.48 -6.08 9.11
N ASN A 405 -15.35 -6.55 7.87
CA ASN A 405 -14.65 -5.85 6.80
C ASN A 405 -15.51 -4.80 6.07
N GLN A 406 -16.73 -4.54 6.56
CA GLN A 406 -17.66 -3.55 6.02
C GLN A 406 -18.02 -3.78 4.55
N VAL A 407 -17.92 -5.02 4.04
CA VAL A 407 -18.28 -5.37 2.66
C VAL A 407 -19.78 -5.61 2.53
N MET A 408 -20.38 -6.21 3.56
CA MET A 408 -21.79 -6.53 3.64
C MET A 408 -22.40 -6.00 4.95
N ASP A 409 -23.70 -5.71 4.92
CA ASP A 409 -24.53 -5.38 6.07
C ASP A 409 -25.67 -6.40 6.16
N PHE A 410 -25.64 -7.20 7.23
CA PHE A 410 -26.56 -8.32 7.45
C PHE A 410 -27.59 -8.05 8.56
N ASN A 411 -27.81 -6.79 8.95
CA ASN A 411 -28.69 -6.42 10.07
C ASN A 411 -30.13 -6.98 9.99
N ASN A 412 -30.63 -7.32 8.80
CA ASN A 412 -31.98 -7.89 8.61
C ASN A 412 -31.97 -9.42 8.33
N GLY A 413 -30.82 -10.07 8.54
CA GLY A 413 -30.55 -11.46 8.19
C GLY A 413 -29.88 -11.59 6.83
N PHE A 414 -29.59 -12.83 6.43
CA PHE A 414 -29.04 -13.13 5.11
C PHE A 414 -29.62 -14.42 4.54
N GLN A 415 -29.66 -14.49 3.22
CA GLN A 415 -29.80 -15.74 2.47
C GLN A 415 -28.53 -15.89 1.67
N ALA A 416 -27.79 -16.97 1.94
CA ALA A 416 -26.47 -17.17 1.38
C ALA A 416 -26.29 -18.59 0.85
N PHE A 417 -25.41 -18.71 -0.13
CA PHE A 417 -24.89 -19.99 -0.61
C PHE A 417 -23.38 -19.84 -0.81
N GLY A 418 -22.66 -20.95 -0.71
CA GLY A 418 -21.21 -20.93 -0.85
C GLY A 418 -20.69 -22.13 -1.61
N CYS A 419 -19.56 -21.95 -2.30
CA CYS A 419 -18.78 -23.08 -2.79
C CYS A 419 -17.29 -22.83 -2.58
N LYS A 420 -16.54 -23.92 -2.41
CA LYS A 420 -15.08 -23.94 -2.52
C LYS A 420 -14.71 -24.31 -3.94
N GLY A 421 -13.60 -23.76 -4.43
CA GLY A 421 -13.03 -24.17 -5.69
C GLY A 421 -11.57 -23.77 -5.80
N LYS A 422 -11.02 -23.93 -7.00
CA LYS A 422 -9.68 -23.49 -7.35
C LYS A 422 -9.75 -22.43 -8.43
N ASP A 423 -8.98 -21.36 -8.29
CA ASP A 423 -8.82 -20.38 -9.36
C ASP A 423 -7.99 -20.95 -10.51
N LEU A 424 -7.76 -20.13 -11.55
CA LEU A 424 -7.00 -20.53 -12.73
C LEU A 424 -5.52 -20.83 -12.43
N ASN A 425 -4.99 -20.32 -11.32
CA ASN A 425 -3.64 -20.57 -10.82
C ASN A 425 -3.57 -21.82 -9.91
N GLY A 426 -4.71 -22.43 -9.60
CA GLY A 426 -4.81 -23.61 -8.73
C GLY A 426 -4.91 -23.29 -7.24
N GLU A 427 -4.99 -22.00 -6.88
CA GLU A 427 -5.15 -21.54 -5.50
C GLU A 427 -6.58 -21.79 -5.02
N ASN A 428 -6.73 -22.19 -3.76
CA ASN A 428 -8.06 -22.46 -3.22
C ASN A 428 -8.80 -21.15 -2.92
N VAL A 429 -10.05 -21.06 -3.37
CA VAL A 429 -10.95 -19.92 -3.18
C VAL A 429 -12.28 -20.36 -2.59
N ILE A 430 -12.94 -19.42 -1.91
CA ILE A 430 -14.33 -19.49 -1.48
C ILE A 430 -15.12 -18.49 -2.30
N VAL A 431 -16.27 -18.92 -2.81
CA VAL A 431 -17.29 -18.06 -3.40
C VAL A 431 -18.48 -18.04 -2.45
N MET A 432 -18.96 -16.86 -2.11
CA MET A 432 -20.19 -16.66 -1.35
C MET A 432 -21.17 -15.80 -2.14
N GLY A 433 -22.36 -16.32 -2.39
CA GLY A 433 -23.49 -15.58 -2.94
C GLY A 433 -24.45 -15.14 -1.85
N TYR A 434 -24.92 -13.89 -1.92
CA TYR A 434 -25.92 -13.33 -1.00
C TYR A 434 -27.06 -12.69 -1.76
N THR A 435 -28.30 -13.00 -1.36
CA THR A 435 -29.50 -12.31 -1.86
C THR A 435 -29.71 -10.99 -1.13
N LEU A 436 -29.62 -9.87 -1.86
CA LEU A 436 -29.79 -8.53 -1.33
C LEU A 436 -31.26 -8.18 -1.06
N GLY A 437 -32.19 -8.73 -1.85
CA GLY A 437 -33.62 -8.51 -1.66
C GLY A 437 -34.49 -9.45 -2.48
N GLU A 438 -35.73 -9.60 -2.03
CA GLU A 438 -36.80 -10.39 -2.67
C GLU A 438 -38.05 -9.51 -2.82
N GLY A 439 -38.41 -9.17 -4.07
CA GLY A 439 -39.44 -8.20 -4.41
C GLY A 439 -39.16 -6.82 -3.82
N ASN A 440 -40.07 -6.33 -2.96
CA ASN A 440 -39.93 -5.04 -2.27
C ASN A 440 -39.21 -5.13 -0.91
N ARG A 441 -38.74 -6.32 -0.51
CA ARG A 441 -38.10 -6.55 0.79
C ARG A 441 -36.58 -6.59 0.62
N VAL A 442 -35.87 -5.75 1.38
CA VAL A 442 -34.42 -5.84 1.53
C VAL A 442 -34.09 -6.94 2.54
N ILE A 443 -33.22 -7.88 2.17
CA ILE A 443 -32.72 -8.97 3.02
C ILE A 443 -31.39 -8.55 3.64
N CYS A 444 -30.39 -8.20 2.82
CA CYS A 444 -29.11 -7.66 3.26
C CYS A 444 -28.62 -6.59 2.26
N LYS A 445 -27.59 -5.84 2.63
CA LYS A 445 -26.99 -4.82 1.75
C LYS A 445 -25.52 -5.13 1.53
N THR A 446 -25.00 -4.62 0.44
CA THR A 446 -23.56 -4.53 0.21
C THR A 446 -23.16 -3.06 0.23
N ASN A 447 -22.02 -2.76 0.83
CA ASN A 447 -21.43 -1.41 0.82
C ASN A 447 -20.53 -1.19 -0.40
N LEU A 448 -20.46 -2.18 -1.28
CA LEU A 448 -19.64 -2.15 -2.48
C LEU A 448 -20.28 -1.32 -3.59
N GLU A 449 -19.46 -0.56 -4.29
CA GLU A 449 -19.83 0.09 -5.55
C GLU A 449 -19.44 -0.81 -6.74
N PHE A 450 -20.37 -1.00 -7.68
CA PHE A 450 -20.21 -1.89 -8.83
C PHE A 450 -20.10 -1.10 -10.14
N TRP A 451 -19.17 -1.52 -10.98
CA TRP A 451 -18.95 -1.03 -12.33
C TRP A 451 -19.80 -1.84 -13.33
N HIS A 452 -20.52 -1.17 -14.23
CA HIS A 452 -21.30 -1.84 -15.26
C HIS A 452 -20.41 -2.45 -16.35
N TYR A 453 -20.78 -3.63 -16.84
CA TYR A 453 -20.18 -4.22 -18.03
C TYR A 453 -20.63 -3.45 -19.29
N GLU A 454 -19.71 -2.81 -20.02
CA GLU A 454 -20.07 -2.20 -21.31
C GLU A 454 -20.31 -3.28 -22.39
N ASP A 455 -21.23 -3.06 -23.32
CA ASP A 455 -21.52 -3.99 -24.43
C ASP A 455 -20.28 -4.34 -25.31
N LYS A 456 -19.21 -3.54 -25.21
CA LYS A 456 -18.06 -3.51 -26.12
C LYS A 456 -16.90 -4.42 -25.74
N TRP A 457 -16.90 -5.05 -24.56
CA TRP A 457 -15.81 -5.94 -24.12
C TRP A 457 -15.89 -7.32 -24.81
N ARG A 458 -15.62 -7.35 -26.12
CA ARG A 458 -15.36 -8.57 -26.89
C ARG A 458 -13.86 -8.68 -27.17
N ARG A 459 -13.24 -9.68 -26.53
CA ARG A 459 -12.02 -10.41 -26.91
C ARG A 459 -10.72 -9.58 -26.96
N MET A 460 -9.84 -9.81 -25.99
CA MET A 460 -8.40 -9.79 -26.24
C MET A 460 -7.70 -10.94 -25.52
N ARG A 461 -6.95 -11.73 -26.29
CA ARG A 461 -5.87 -12.60 -25.79
C ARG A 461 -4.59 -11.80 -25.90
N ILE A 462 -3.86 -11.64 -24.81
CA ILE A 462 -2.52 -11.07 -24.85
C ILE A 462 -1.53 -12.22 -24.65
N LYS A 463 -0.53 -12.25 -25.53
CA LYS A 463 0.58 -13.19 -25.55
C LYS A 463 1.82 -12.31 -25.52
N CYS A 464 2.60 -12.35 -24.44
CA CYS A 464 3.84 -11.59 -24.34
C CYS A 464 5.05 -12.52 -24.35
N TYR A 465 6.11 -12.07 -25.01
CA TYR A 465 7.39 -12.74 -25.25
C TYR A 465 8.47 -12.17 -24.33
#